data_AF-A0A2R6H1K7-F1
#
_entry.id   AF-A0A2R6H1K7-F1
#
_cell.length_a   1.000
_cell.length_b   1.000
_cell.length_c   1.000
_cell.angle_alpha   90.00
_cell.angle_beta   90.00
_cell.angle_gamma   90.00
#
_symmetry.space_group_name_H-M   'P 1'
#
loop_
_entity.id
_entity.type
_entity.pdbx_description
1 polymer ?
#
loop_
_entity_poly.entity_id
_entity_poly.type
_entity_poly.pdbx_seq_one_letter_code
_entity_poly.pdbx_strand_id
1 'polypeptide(L)'
;MSRDPCFIPASELSRRIRRGEMSVESVVRAHLNNIHQRNEDVKAYIDIFEDAALEAAHEADLAVERGSELGPLHGVPLAVKDNFPVSGQAYTMGSAALAGNIASTNSPAVQQLKEAGAIVIGKTNLPEFGSKGITDNDLFGPTATPFNTDRTAGSSSGGSAVAAAAGMATLGLGTDGGGSLRIPASACGVFGMKPTFGRAAFSNRPYGFGNHTPMISPGPQTRTVEGGAMLLEAIQGVHKTDPYSVGDRDTNLVAASQQSIAELDVGYTVDLDGLFPIDDRVKSVFFEAIETFKSSPASLEQASPTFSQNRTEMYECWEVGFQVRIAEAIKEICENKAEPRSEVLPLFDEINVDTFQRIEKMNVLEYRELNKMRAEIFEAIQSYFENFDLLVLPTLTVPPFKHGDSTPQPVNGEPMTSTLEWALTWVFNLTGHPVASVPAGFTNGGLPVGMQIVGPRFSDERVLAASETFERIQPWHGSYSPHD
;
A
#
# COMPACT_ATOMS: atom_id res chain seq x y z
N MET A 1 30.86 2.55 14.61
CA MET A 1 29.66 1.68 14.80
C MET A 1 29.09 1.43 13.41
N SER A 2 29.03 0.18 12.96
CA SER A 2 28.38 -0.11 11.66
C SER A 2 26.89 0.25 11.78
N ARG A 3 26.35 0.99 10.80
CA ARG A 3 24.90 1.19 10.69
C ARG A 3 24.21 -0.18 10.66
N ASP A 4 23.12 -0.35 11.41
CA ASP A 4 22.31 -1.57 11.37
C ASP A 4 21.88 -1.83 9.90
N PRO A 5 22.23 -2.98 9.31
CA PRO A 5 21.87 -3.31 7.92
C PRO A 5 20.36 -3.23 7.67
N CYS A 6 19.53 -3.44 8.68
CA CYS A 6 18.08 -3.48 8.56
C CYS A 6 17.45 -2.12 8.21
N PHE A 7 18.16 -1.03 8.46
CA PHE A 7 17.68 0.34 8.23
C PHE A 7 18.43 1.07 7.12
N ILE A 8 19.37 0.41 6.43
CA ILE A 8 20.02 0.98 5.25
C ILE A 8 18.97 1.14 4.12
N PRO A 9 18.92 2.29 3.41
CA PRO A 9 18.04 2.46 2.25
C PRO A 9 18.34 1.45 1.13
N ALA A 10 17.33 1.04 0.38
CA ALA A 10 17.46 0.03 -0.68
C ALA A 10 18.56 0.35 -1.71
N SER A 11 18.67 1.62 -2.11
CA SER A 11 19.66 2.13 -3.07
C SER A 11 21.09 2.04 -2.55
N GLU A 12 21.31 2.35 -1.28
CA GLU A 12 22.61 2.21 -0.62
C GLU A 12 22.94 0.74 -0.40
N LEU A 13 21.98 -0.07 0.05
CA LEU A 13 22.14 -1.50 0.30
C LEU A 13 22.55 -2.26 -0.98
N SER A 14 21.78 -2.11 -2.06
CA SER A 14 22.08 -2.72 -3.37
C SER A 14 23.46 -2.33 -3.90
N ARG A 15 23.84 -1.05 -3.72
CA ARG A 15 25.16 -0.53 -4.15
C ARG A 15 26.31 -1.12 -3.35
N ARG A 16 26.17 -1.25 -2.03
CA ARG A 16 27.19 -1.82 -1.15
C ARG A 16 27.37 -3.31 -1.40
N ILE A 17 26.28 -4.06 -1.59
CA ILE A 17 26.30 -5.47 -1.99
C ILE A 17 27.04 -5.64 -3.32
N ARG A 18 26.68 -4.86 -4.35
CA ARG A 18 27.32 -4.91 -5.68
C ARG A 18 28.83 -4.67 -5.64
N ARG A 19 29.32 -3.90 -4.67
CA ARG A 19 30.75 -3.62 -4.46
C ARG A 19 31.46 -4.66 -3.59
N GLY A 20 30.76 -5.69 -3.11
CA GLY A 20 31.30 -6.66 -2.16
C GLY A 20 31.55 -6.08 -0.77
N GLU A 21 30.97 -4.92 -0.45
CA GLU A 21 31.13 -4.27 0.86
C GLU A 21 30.19 -4.86 1.94
N MET A 22 29.19 -5.63 1.52
CA MET A 22 28.22 -6.33 2.37
C MET A 22 27.83 -7.66 1.72
N SER A 23 27.71 -8.72 2.53
CA SER A 23 27.13 -10.00 2.11
C SER A 23 25.60 -9.94 2.17
N VAL A 24 24.94 -10.45 1.14
CA VAL A 24 23.48 -10.62 1.07
C VAL A 24 23.00 -11.54 2.19
N GLU A 25 23.72 -12.64 2.44
CA GLU A 25 23.37 -13.57 3.54
C GLU A 25 23.38 -12.85 4.89
N SER A 26 24.42 -12.03 5.16
CA SER A 26 24.52 -11.26 6.39
C SER A 26 23.37 -10.26 6.56
N VAL A 27 22.96 -9.62 5.45
CA VAL A 27 21.82 -8.68 5.42
C VAL A 27 20.51 -9.41 5.70
N VAL A 28 20.25 -10.53 5.01
CA VAL A 28 19.03 -11.32 5.18
C VAL A 28 18.92 -11.88 6.59
N ARG A 29 20.02 -12.39 7.17
CA ARG A 29 20.07 -12.84 8.56
C ARG A 29 19.71 -11.73 9.55
N ALA A 30 20.15 -10.50 9.31
CA ALA A 30 19.82 -9.38 10.19
C ALA A 30 18.31 -9.08 10.19
N HIS A 31 17.68 -9.09 9.01
CA HIS A 31 16.22 -8.92 8.91
C HIS A 31 15.44 -10.07 9.54
N LEU A 32 15.85 -11.33 9.32
CA LEU A 32 15.26 -12.50 9.97
C LEU A 32 15.35 -12.42 11.50
N ASN A 33 16.48 -11.94 12.04
CA ASN A 33 16.61 -11.71 13.48
C ASN A 33 15.61 -10.67 13.99
N ASN A 34 15.38 -9.58 13.26
CA ASN A 34 14.34 -8.61 13.63
C ASN A 34 12.93 -9.22 13.56
N ILE A 35 12.66 -10.10 12.59
CA ILE A 35 11.39 -10.83 12.52
C ILE A 35 11.21 -11.71 13.76
N HIS A 36 12.21 -12.50 14.13
CA HIS A 36 12.15 -13.36 15.31
C HIS A 36 11.98 -12.60 16.62
N GLN A 37 12.52 -11.38 16.71
CA GLN A 37 12.43 -10.57 17.93
C GLN A 37 11.11 -9.81 18.06
N ARG A 38 10.47 -9.44 16.94
CA ARG A 38 9.39 -8.44 16.94
C ARG A 38 8.05 -8.96 16.43
N ASN A 39 8.05 -10.02 15.62
CA ASN A 39 6.84 -10.43 14.90
C ASN A 39 5.74 -10.98 15.83
N GLU A 40 6.09 -11.51 17.01
CA GLU A 40 5.09 -11.92 18.00
C GLU A 40 4.25 -10.73 18.51
N ASP A 41 4.87 -9.56 18.67
CA ASP A 41 4.21 -8.34 19.16
C ASP A 41 3.40 -7.64 18.07
N VAL A 42 3.95 -7.54 16.86
CA VAL A 42 3.33 -6.76 15.77
C VAL A 42 2.53 -7.59 14.77
N LYS A 43 2.76 -8.91 14.71
CA LYS A 43 2.08 -9.86 13.82
C LYS A 43 2.07 -9.44 12.35
N ALA A 44 3.22 -9.04 11.82
CA ALA A 44 3.35 -8.54 10.45
C ALA A 44 3.50 -9.66 9.40
N TYR A 45 4.27 -10.71 9.73
CA TYR A 45 4.49 -11.89 8.90
C TYR A 45 3.57 -13.03 9.33
N ILE A 46 3.02 -13.72 8.34
CA ILE A 46 2.20 -14.93 8.51
C ILE A 46 2.94 -16.20 8.09
N ASP A 47 3.97 -16.04 7.26
CA ASP A 47 4.82 -17.13 6.76
C ASP A 47 6.22 -16.55 6.46
N ILE A 48 7.27 -17.22 6.93
CA ILE A 48 8.66 -16.76 6.84
C ILE A 48 9.44 -17.81 6.06
N PHE A 49 10.05 -17.40 4.96
CA PHE A 49 10.78 -18.27 4.04
C PHE A 49 12.25 -18.39 4.43
N GLU A 50 12.56 -18.62 5.71
CA GLU A 50 13.93 -18.51 6.23
C GLU A 50 14.96 -19.31 5.40
N ASP A 51 14.74 -20.61 5.22
CA ASP A 51 15.65 -21.46 4.45
C ASP A 51 15.77 -21.00 2.98
N ALA A 52 14.66 -20.70 2.33
CA ALA A 52 14.65 -20.29 0.93
C ALA A 52 15.25 -18.88 0.72
N ALA A 53 15.10 -17.99 1.70
CA ALA A 53 15.66 -16.64 1.69
C ALA A 53 17.18 -16.69 1.89
N LEU A 54 17.68 -17.55 2.79
CA LEU A 54 19.11 -17.75 3.00
C LEU A 54 19.78 -18.43 1.81
N GLU A 55 19.12 -19.42 1.19
CA GLU A 55 19.61 -20.04 -0.05
C GLU A 55 19.69 -19.02 -1.20
N ALA A 56 18.63 -18.22 -1.39
CA ALA A 56 18.63 -17.16 -2.39
C ALA A 56 19.69 -16.09 -2.11
N ALA A 57 19.95 -15.79 -0.83
CA ALA A 57 20.99 -14.87 -0.41
C ALA A 57 22.39 -15.41 -0.72
N HIS A 58 22.63 -16.70 -0.48
CA HIS A 58 23.88 -17.36 -0.81
C HIS A 58 24.17 -17.32 -2.32
N GLU A 59 23.18 -17.66 -3.15
CA GLU A 59 23.31 -17.56 -4.61
C GLU A 59 23.52 -16.12 -5.08
N ALA A 60 22.91 -15.14 -4.41
CA ALA A 60 23.12 -13.73 -4.70
C ALA A 60 24.56 -13.27 -4.35
N ASP A 61 25.15 -13.77 -3.27
CA ASP A 61 26.56 -13.54 -2.91
C ASP A 61 27.50 -14.17 -3.96
N LEU A 62 27.25 -15.41 -4.39
CA LEU A 62 28.02 -16.06 -5.45
C LEU A 62 27.94 -15.31 -6.79
N ALA A 63 26.79 -14.71 -7.12
CA ALA A 63 26.65 -13.89 -8.31
C ALA A 63 27.54 -12.63 -8.28
N VAL A 64 27.69 -12.01 -7.10
CA VAL A 64 28.62 -10.88 -6.88
C VAL A 64 30.07 -11.35 -7.10
N GLU A 65 30.48 -12.46 -6.49
CA GLU A 65 31.84 -13.00 -6.61
C GLU A 65 32.22 -13.36 -8.06
N ARG A 66 31.26 -13.89 -8.82
CA ARG A 66 31.43 -14.24 -10.24
C ARG A 66 31.45 -13.02 -11.17
N GLY A 67 31.14 -11.82 -10.68
CA GLY A 67 30.98 -10.62 -11.51
C GLY A 67 29.82 -10.72 -12.50
N SER A 68 28.74 -11.38 -12.10
CA SER A 68 27.54 -11.53 -12.94
C SER A 68 26.84 -10.18 -13.16
N GLU A 69 25.97 -10.13 -14.17
CA GLU A 69 25.06 -8.99 -14.35
C GLU A 69 24.00 -9.03 -13.23
N LEU A 70 23.96 -7.99 -12.39
CA LEU A 70 23.08 -7.93 -11.23
C LEU A 70 21.97 -6.90 -11.44
N GLY A 71 20.72 -7.28 -11.17
CA GLY A 71 19.56 -6.40 -11.25
C GLY A 71 19.60 -5.23 -10.26
N PRO A 72 18.73 -4.22 -10.41
CA PRO A 72 18.75 -3.00 -9.60
C PRO A 72 18.47 -3.25 -8.10
N LEU A 73 17.76 -4.33 -7.79
CA LEU A 73 17.37 -4.74 -6.43
C LEU A 73 18.20 -5.91 -5.90
N HIS A 74 19.36 -6.21 -6.50
CA HIS A 74 20.17 -7.38 -6.14
C HIS A 74 20.47 -7.45 -4.64
N GLY A 75 20.02 -8.53 -4.01
CA GLY A 75 20.20 -8.81 -2.60
C GLY A 75 19.32 -7.99 -1.64
N VAL A 76 18.40 -7.17 -2.15
CA VAL A 76 17.54 -6.32 -1.30
C VAL A 76 16.39 -7.15 -0.72
N PRO A 77 16.19 -7.18 0.62
CA PRO A 77 15.16 -7.99 1.24
C PRO A 77 13.75 -7.41 1.08
N LEU A 78 12.80 -8.29 0.72
CA LEU A 78 11.44 -7.97 0.28
C LEU A 78 10.38 -8.74 1.10
N ALA A 79 9.44 -8.00 1.67
CA ALA A 79 8.21 -8.50 2.26
C ALA A 79 7.07 -8.49 1.21
N VAL A 80 6.30 -9.57 1.12
CA VAL A 80 5.26 -9.71 0.10
C VAL A 80 3.89 -9.93 0.75
N LYS A 81 2.94 -9.01 0.52
CA LYS A 81 1.56 -9.18 1.01
C LYS A 81 0.96 -10.51 0.56
N ASP A 82 0.20 -11.17 1.43
CA ASP A 82 -0.33 -12.51 1.15
C ASP A 82 -1.35 -12.59 0.00
N ASN A 83 -1.85 -11.46 -0.51
CA ASN A 83 -2.64 -11.44 -1.74
C ASN A 83 -1.80 -11.43 -3.04
N PHE A 84 -0.47 -11.59 -2.95
CA PHE A 84 0.37 -11.95 -4.09
C PHE A 84 0.76 -13.43 -4.02
N PRO A 85 0.43 -14.23 -5.05
CA PRO A 85 0.93 -15.60 -5.13
C PRO A 85 2.46 -15.61 -5.29
N VAL A 86 3.10 -16.46 -4.49
CA VAL A 86 4.54 -16.80 -4.56
C VAL A 86 4.61 -18.31 -4.74
N SER A 87 5.23 -18.76 -5.83
CA SER A 87 5.20 -20.18 -6.22
C SER A 87 5.73 -21.10 -5.12
N GLY A 88 4.97 -22.14 -4.80
CA GLY A 88 5.29 -23.13 -3.76
C GLY A 88 4.96 -22.70 -2.34
N GLN A 89 4.44 -21.49 -2.13
CA GLN A 89 4.19 -20.92 -0.81
C GLN A 89 2.70 -20.74 -0.53
N ALA A 90 2.35 -20.57 0.74
CA ALA A 90 0.98 -20.30 1.16
C ALA A 90 0.40 -19.05 0.47
N TYR A 91 -0.88 -19.13 0.12
CA TYR A 91 -1.65 -18.08 -0.52
C TYR A 91 -3.07 -18.08 0.04
N THR A 92 -3.20 -17.56 1.27
CA THR A 92 -4.44 -17.63 2.05
C THR A 92 -5.35 -16.43 1.81
N MET A 93 -4.80 -15.30 1.36
CA MET A 93 -5.49 -14.02 1.28
C MET A 93 -6.17 -13.62 2.60
N GLY A 94 -5.65 -14.09 3.75
CA GLY A 94 -6.24 -13.88 5.07
C GLY A 94 -7.56 -14.64 5.31
N SER A 95 -7.92 -15.61 4.46
CA SER A 95 -9.20 -16.33 4.51
C SER A 95 -9.05 -17.75 5.05
N ALA A 96 -9.86 -18.14 6.03
CA ALA A 96 -9.89 -19.52 6.52
C ALA A 96 -10.36 -20.50 5.44
N ALA A 97 -11.19 -20.07 4.49
CA ALA A 97 -11.58 -20.86 3.32
C ALA A 97 -10.38 -21.25 2.43
N LEU A 98 -9.25 -20.53 2.54
CA LEU A 98 -8.02 -20.72 1.76
C LEU A 98 -6.81 -21.15 2.60
N ALA A 99 -6.98 -21.59 3.86
CA ALA A 99 -5.88 -21.90 4.77
C ALA A 99 -4.87 -22.95 4.23
N GLY A 100 -5.30 -23.85 3.35
CA GLY A 100 -4.42 -24.86 2.70
C GLY A 100 -4.01 -24.54 1.26
N ASN A 101 -4.31 -23.34 0.76
CA ASN A 101 -4.08 -22.98 -0.63
C ASN A 101 -2.61 -22.64 -0.87
N ILE A 102 -1.98 -23.33 -1.83
CA ILE A 102 -0.57 -23.13 -2.21
C ILE A 102 -0.52 -22.56 -3.62
N ALA A 103 0.19 -21.46 -3.80
CA ALA A 103 0.34 -20.83 -5.11
C ALA A 103 1.20 -21.69 -6.05
N SER A 104 0.72 -21.94 -7.26
CA SER A 104 1.45 -22.70 -8.29
C SER A 104 2.39 -21.85 -9.14
N THR A 105 2.23 -20.52 -9.10
CA THR A 105 3.00 -19.56 -9.90
C THR A 105 3.25 -18.29 -9.10
N ASN A 106 4.26 -17.52 -9.51
CA ASN A 106 4.46 -16.17 -8.99
C ASN A 106 3.45 -15.21 -9.66
N SER A 107 3.00 -14.22 -8.91
CA SER A 107 2.38 -13.03 -9.52
C SER A 107 3.39 -12.30 -10.44
N PRO A 108 2.92 -11.50 -11.43
CA PRO A 108 3.81 -10.70 -12.27
C PRO A 108 4.78 -9.83 -11.46
N ALA A 109 4.27 -9.10 -10.46
CA ALA A 109 5.08 -8.23 -9.61
C ALA A 109 6.14 -9.01 -8.82
N VAL A 110 5.78 -10.16 -8.22
CA VAL A 110 6.76 -11.01 -7.50
C VAL A 110 7.82 -11.53 -8.47
N GLN A 111 7.42 -12.00 -9.66
CA GLN A 111 8.35 -12.50 -10.66
C GLN A 111 9.35 -11.41 -11.08
N GLN A 112 8.86 -10.22 -11.41
CA GLN A 112 9.69 -9.07 -11.80
C GLN A 112 10.65 -8.63 -10.69
N LEU A 113 10.21 -8.63 -9.42
CA LEU A 113 11.08 -8.28 -8.30
C LEU A 113 12.19 -9.31 -8.07
N LYS A 114 11.88 -10.61 -8.23
CA LYS A 114 12.90 -11.68 -8.18
C LYS A 114 13.89 -11.55 -9.35
N GLU A 115 13.42 -11.24 -10.55
CA GLU A 115 14.27 -10.97 -11.72
C GLU A 115 15.16 -9.73 -11.52
N ALA A 116 14.66 -8.71 -10.80
CA ALA A 116 15.44 -7.55 -10.37
C ALA A 116 16.47 -7.87 -9.27
N GLY A 117 16.47 -9.10 -8.74
CA GLY A 117 17.44 -9.60 -7.75
C GLY A 117 17.00 -9.44 -6.29
N ALA A 118 15.74 -9.07 -6.01
CA ALA A 118 15.25 -8.95 -4.65
C ALA A 118 15.08 -10.32 -3.97
N ILE A 119 15.33 -10.38 -2.66
CA ILE A 119 15.20 -11.59 -1.84
C ILE A 119 13.86 -11.58 -1.11
N VAL A 120 12.95 -12.48 -1.47
CA VAL A 120 11.65 -12.61 -0.80
C VAL A 120 11.83 -13.28 0.57
N ILE A 121 11.53 -12.55 1.65
CA ILE A 121 11.68 -13.05 3.02
C ILE A 121 10.45 -13.83 3.49
N GLY A 122 9.25 -13.48 3.03
CA GLY A 122 8.03 -14.11 3.52
C GLY A 122 6.75 -13.41 3.10
N LYS A 123 5.62 -13.94 3.58
CA LYS A 123 4.28 -13.40 3.37
C LYS A 123 3.85 -12.52 4.54
N THR A 124 3.31 -11.35 4.23
CA THR A 124 2.79 -10.41 5.24
C THR A 124 1.27 -10.43 5.35
N ASN A 125 0.81 -10.12 6.56
CA ASN A 125 -0.58 -10.18 6.98
C ASN A 125 -1.46 -9.09 6.31
N LEU A 126 -2.75 -9.41 6.17
CA LEU A 126 -3.82 -8.60 5.60
C LEU A 126 -5.17 -9.08 6.19
N PRO A 127 -6.24 -8.27 6.24
CA PRO A 127 -7.57 -8.80 6.51
C PRO A 127 -8.05 -9.65 5.33
N GLU A 128 -9.04 -10.52 5.56
CA GLU A 128 -9.59 -11.39 4.52
C GLU A 128 -9.91 -10.60 3.24
N PHE A 129 -9.28 -11.00 2.13
CA PHE A 129 -9.36 -10.35 0.80
C PHE A 129 -9.01 -8.86 0.75
N GLY A 130 -8.48 -8.29 1.83
CA GLY A 130 -8.24 -6.87 1.98
C GLY A 130 -9.49 -6.04 2.27
N SER A 131 -10.56 -6.64 2.82
CA SER A 131 -11.89 -6.01 2.91
C SER A 131 -12.18 -5.22 4.19
N LYS A 132 -11.27 -5.19 5.17
CA LYS A 132 -11.42 -4.43 6.42
C LYS A 132 -10.52 -3.18 6.45
N GLY A 133 -10.82 -2.22 7.32
CA GLY A 133 -10.04 -0.99 7.53
C GLY A 133 -8.82 -1.22 8.42
N ILE A 134 -8.76 -2.37 9.08
CA ILE A 134 -7.66 -2.82 9.92
C ILE A 134 -7.11 -4.13 9.38
N THR A 135 -5.81 -4.37 9.53
CA THR A 135 -5.22 -5.68 9.25
C THR A 135 -5.53 -6.61 10.41
N ASP A 136 -6.57 -7.42 10.24
CA ASP A 136 -7.03 -8.45 11.19
C ASP A 136 -7.84 -9.53 10.46
N ASN A 137 -7.66 -10.79 10.86
CA ASN A 137 -8.38 -11.96 10.33
C ASN A 137 -8.35 -13.12 11.32
N ASP A 138 -9.24 -14.09 11.12
CA ASP A 138 -9.40 -15.23 12.03
C ASP A 138 -8.22 -16.22 12.03
N LEU A 139 -7.34 -16.16 11.03
CA LEU A 139 -6.18 -17.07 10.93
C LEU A 139 -4.98 -16.59 11.75
N PHE A 140 -4.69 -15.30 11.70
CA PHE A 140 -3.42 -14.72 12.16
C PHE A 140 -3.62 -13.61 13.20
N GLY A 141 -4.84 -13.07 13.30
CA GLY A 141 -5.18 -11.97 14.19
C GLY A 141 -4.64 -10.62 13.73
N PRO A 142 -4.68 -9.60 14.62
CA PRO A 142 -4.45 -8.22 14.25
C PRO A 142 -2.96 -7.88 14.13
N THR A 143 -2.61 -7.07 13.12
CA THR A 143 -1.26 -6.48 12.97
C THR A 143 -1.21 -5.09 13.60
N ALA A 144 -0.22 -4.87 14.47
CA ALA A 144 -0.03 -3.61 15.18
C ALA A 144 1.00 -2.68 14.52
N THR A 145 0.83 -1.37 14.67
CA THR A 145 1.87 -0.41 14.26
C THR A 145 3.09 -0.52 15.18
N PRO A 146 4.34 -0.47 14.66
CA PRO A 146 5.54 -0.58 15.50
C PRO A 146 5.74 0.62 16.44
N PHE A 147 4.98 1.69 16.26
CA PHE A 147 5.01 2.87 17.13
C PHE A 147 4.16 2.69 18.40
N ASN A 148 3.20 1.76 18.38
CA ASN A 148 2.37 1.43 19.53
C ASN A 148 1.63 0.10 19.27
N THR A 149 2.00 -0.96 19.99
CA THR A 149 1.46 -2.32 19.78
C THR A 149 -0.01 -2.48 20.18
N ASP A 150 -0.62 -1.48 20.84
CA ASP A 150 -2.06 -1.46 21.13
C ASP A 150 -2.89 -0.81 20.00
N ARG A 151 -2.26 -0.44 18.88
CA ARG A 151 -2.88 0.35 17.81
C ARG A 151 -2.76 -0.34 16.46
N THR A 152 -3.79 -0.17 15.64
CA THR A 152 -3.83 -0.74 14.28
C THR A 152 -2.66 -0.25 13.41
N ALA A 153 -2.10 -1.17 12.63
CA ALA A 153 -1.16 -0.85 11.55
C ALA A 153 -1.82 -0.21 10.32
N GLY A 154 -3.14 -0.03 10.32
CA GLY A 154 -3.93 0.26 9.12
C GLY A 154 -4.12 -0.99 8.24
N SER A 155 -4.65 -0.82 7.04
CA SER A 155 -5.08 -1.93 6.19
C SER A 155 -5.09 -1.60 4.71
N SER A 156 -4.98 -2.56 3.79
CA SER A 156 -4.81 -4.00 4.01
C SER A 156 -3.39 -4.48 3.90
N SER A 157 -2.46 -3.62 3.49
CA SER A 157 -1.04 -3.95 3.44
C SER A 157 -0.34 -3.57 4.75
N GLY A 158 -1.00 -3.80 5.90
CA GLY A 158 -0.48 -3.49 7.24
C GLY A 158 0.82 -4.22 7.51
N GLY A 159 0.86 -5.54 7.29
CA GLY A 159 2.08 -6.32 7.52
C GLY A 159 3.26 -5.86 6.66
N SER A 160 3.03 -5.44 5.41
CA SER A 160 4.09 -4.89 4.54
C SER A 160 4.62 -3.54 5.05
N ALA A 161 3.75 -2.65 5.55
CA ALA A 161 4.17 -1.38 6.15
C ALA A 161 5.00 -1.60 7.42
N VAL A 162 4.51 -2.48 8.30
CA VAL A 162 5.20 -2.83 9.55
C VAL A 162 6.54 -3.49 9.28
N ALA A 163 6.61 -4.38 8.28
CA ALA A 163 7.86 -5.02 7.90
C ALA A 163 8.93 -3.99 7.49
N ALA A 164 8.55 -2.99 6.70
CA ALA A 164 9.44 -1.89 6.34
C ALA A 164 9.78 -1.00 7.55
N ALA A 165 8.79 -0.58 8.33
CA ALA A 165 8.97 0.33 9.47
C ALA A 165 9.85 -0.26 10.58
N ALA A 166 9.67 -1.54 10.89
CA ALA A 166 10.35 -2.23 11.99
C ALA A 166 11.70 -2.86 11.60
N GLY A 167 12.21 -2.60 10.39
CA GLY A 167 13.47 -3.19 9.92
C GLY A 167 13.40 -4.70 9.70
N MET A 168 12.22 -5.26 9.48
CA MET A 168 12.02 -6.69 9.18
C MET A 168 12.12 -6.98 7.67
N ALA A 169 11.99 -5.95 6.83
CA ALA A 169 12.38 -5.96 5.42
C ALA A 169 12.87 -4.56 5.01
N THR A 170 13.52 -4.47 3.86
CA THR A 170 13.89 -3.17 3.25
C THR A 170 12.78 -2.67 2.33
N LEU A 171 12.14 -3.58 1.60
CA LEU A 171 11.03 -3.29 0.69
C LEU A 171 9.77 -4.04 1.13
N GLY A 172 8.62 -3.37 1.05
CA GLY A 172 7.30 -3.98 1.19
C GLY A 172 6.53 -3.89 -0.12
N LEU A 173 6.00 -5.02 -0.60
CA LEU A 173 5.03 -5.06 -1.69
C LEU A 173 3.62 -5.18 -1.12
N GLY A 174 2.70 -4.35 -1.62
CA GLY A 174 1.29 -4.38 -1.23
C GLY A 174 0.36 -4.06 -2.40
N THR A 175 -0.93 -3.96 -2.09
CA THR A 175 -1.97 -3.53 -3.04
C THR A 175 -2.81 -2.43 -2.43
N ASP A 176 -3.45 -1.61 -3.27
CA ASP A 176 -4.31 -0.50 -2.86
C ASP A 176 -5.60 -0.50 -3.68
N GLY A 177 -6.73 -0.83 -3.03
CA GLY A 177 -8.08 -0.81 -3.61
C GLY A 177 -9.00 0.31 -3.09
N GLY A 178 -8.70 0.82 -1.89
CA GLY A 178 -9.36 1.99 -1.27
C GLY A 178 -8.39 2.83 -0.43
N GLY A 179 -7.09 2.60 -0.55
CA GLY A 179 -6.06 3.15 0.33
C GLY A 179 -5.06 2.15 0.86
N SER A 180 -5.13 0.88 0.45
CA SER A 180 -4.43 -0.19 1.17
C SER A 180 -2.90 -0.19 1.12
N LEU A 181 -2.26 0.70 0.35
CA LEU A 181 -0.84 1.03 0.49
C LEU A 181 -0.64 2.25 1.39
N ARG A 182 -1.50 3.26 1.23
CA ARG A 182 -1.41 4.59 1.84
C ARG A 182 -1.88 4.64 3.30
N ILE A 183 -2.99 3.98 3.62
CA ILE A 183 -3.53 3.87 4.98
C ILE A 183 -2.48 3.29 5.94
N PRO A 184 -1.93 2.09 5.68
CA PRO A 184 -0.90 1.53 6.55
C PRO A 184 0.44 2.28 6.46
N ALA A 185 0.75 2.93 5.34
CA ALA A 185 1.92 3.81 5.26
C ALA A 185 1.82 4.99 6.24
N SER A 186 0.65 5.65 6.30
CA SER A 186 0.35 6.70 7.28
C SER A 186 0.42 6.17 8.72
N ALA A 187 -0.25 5.03 8.99
CA ALA A 187 -0.34 4.45 10.33
C ALA A 187 0.98 3.84 10.86
N CYS A 188 1.91 3.51 9.96
CA CYS A 188 3.22 2.97 10.30
C CYS A 188 4.37 3.93 9.96
N GLY A 189 4.08 5.19 9.66
CA GLY A 189 5.08 6.23 9.41
C GLY A 189 6.09 5.88 8.31
N VAL A 190 5.66 5.22 7.23
CA VAL A 190 6.49 4.88 6.06
C VAL A 190 5.96 5.55 4.79
N PHE A 191 6.76 5.54 3.71
CA PHE A 191 6.29 5.88 2.38
C PHE A 191 5.43 4.74 1.81
N GLY A 192 4.35 5.07 1.11
CA GLY A 192 3.58 4.10 0.34
C GLY A 192 2.89 4.73 -0.85
N MET A 193 2.94 4.10 -2.02
CA MET A 193 2.43 4.70 -3.26
C MET A 193 1.49 3.77 -4.00
N LYS A 194 0.28 4.25 -4.27
CA LYS A 194 -0.61 3.69 -5.27
C LYS A 194 -0.27 4.34 -6.62
N PRO A 195 0.30 3.62 -7.59
CA PRO A 195 0.59 4.21 -8.88
C PRO A 195 -0.70 4.47 -9.67
N THR A 196 -0.56 5.09 -10.85
CA THR A 196 -1.62 5.16 -11.84
C THR A 196 -2.13 3.75 -12.12
N PHE A 197 -3.46 3.58 -12.19
CA PHE A 197 -4.04 2.28 -12.50
C PHE A 197 -3.46 1.72 -13.81
N GLY A 198 -2.99 0.47 -13.76
CA GLY A 198 -2.35 -0.22 -14.87
C GLY A 198 -0.83 -0.04 -14.94
N ARG A 199 -0.23 0.92 -14.22
CA ARG A 199 1.25 1.13 -14.25
C ARG A 199 2.00 -0.11 -13.83
N ALA A 200 1.53 -0.80 -12.79
CA ALA A 200 2.03 -2.10 -12.35
C ALA A 200 0.96 -3.17 -12.60
N ALA A 201 1.35 -4.28 -13.21
CA ALA A 201 0.43 -5.32 -13.63
C ALA A 201 -0.20 -6.08 -12.44
N PHE A 202 -1.51 -6.32 -12.50
CA PHE A 202 -2.24 -7.14 -11.53
C PHE A 202 -3.06 -8.22 -12.22
N SER A 203 -2.49 -9.43 -12.28
CA SER A 203 -3.08 -10.55 -12.99
C SER A 203 -4.20 -11.21 -12.20
N ASN A 204 -5.45 -11.05 -12.64
CA ASN A 204 -6.61 -11.77 -12.12
C ASN A 204 -6.98 -12.94 -13.01
N ARG A 205 -6.47 -14.15 -12.76
CA ARG A 205 -6.96 -15.35 -13.46
C ARG A 205 -7.85 -16.17 -12.53
N PRO A 206 -8.91 -16.81 -13.06
CA PRO A 206 -9.32 -16.88 -14.47
C PRO A 206 -10.01 -15.61 -15.01
N TYR A 207 -10.54 -14.74 -14.13
CA TYR A 207 -11.28 -13.51 -14.48
C TYR A 207 -10.38 -12.37 -14.97
N GLY A 208 -9.73 -12.53 -16.13
CA GLY A 208 -8.73 -11.58 -16.67
C GLY A 208 -9.21 -10.13 -16.79
N PHE A 209 -10.52 -9.92 -16.91
CA PHE A 209 -11.17 -8.61 -16.99
C PHE A 209 -11.87 -8.18 -15.68
N GLY A 210 -11.66 -8.91 -14.59
CA GLY A 210 -12.29 -8.65 -13.28
C GLY A 210 -11.90 -7.30 -12.66
N ASN A 211 -10.74 -6.75 -13.04
CA ASN A 211 -10.27 -5.42 -12.63
C ASN A 211 -10.67 -4.29 -13.63
N HIS A 212 -11.71 -4.49 -14.43
CA HIS A 212 -12.21 -3.45 -15.35
C HIS A 212 -12.54 -2.12 -14.67
N THR A 213 -12.84 -2.17 -13.38
CA THR A 213 -13.01 -1.02 -12.51
C THR A 213 -11.63 -0.61 -11.96
N PRO A 214 -11.04 0.54 -12.38
CA PRO A 214 -9.63 0.87 -12.13
C PRO A 214 -9.28 1.28 -10.68
N MET A 215 -9.62 0.44 -9.70
CA MET A 215 -9.49 0.73 -8.27
C MET A 215 -8.25 0.11 -7.63
N ILE A 216 -7.78 -1.03 -8.14
CA ILE A 216 -6.74 -1.84 -7.49
C ILE A 216 -5.39 -1.64 -8.19
N SER A 217 -4.36 -1.33 -7.43
CA SER A 217 -2.99 -1.22 -7.96
C SER A 217 -1.96 -1.84 -7.01
N PRO A 218 -1.01 -2.64 -7.52
CA PRO A 218 0.21 -3.02 -6.80
C PRO A 218 1.09 -1.80 -6.57
N GLY A 219 1.86 -1.79 -5.49
CA GLY A 219 2.84 -0.74 -5.28
C GLY A 219 3.71 -0.93 -4.05
N PRO A 220 4.66 0.01 -3.84
CA PRO A 220 5.63 -0.04 -2.77
C PRO A 220 5.09 0.43 -1.42
N GLN A 221 5.67 -0.11 -0.36
CA GLN A 221 5.75 0.48 0.98
C GLN A 221 7.18 0.40 1.49
N THR A 222 7.81 1.53 1.75
CA THR A 222 9.26 1.63 1.99
C THR A 222 9.58 2.73 2.97
N ARG A 223 10.76 2.65 3.62
CA ARG A 223 11.21 3.73 4.51
C ARG A 223 11.65 5.00 3.79
N THR A 224 11.97 4.89 2.49
CA THR A 224 12.40 6.03 1.66
C THR A 224 11.61 6.12 0.36
N VAL A 225 11.48 7.33 -0.19
CA VAL A 225 10.82 7.54 -1.50
C VAL A 225 11.62 6.86 -2.61
N GLU A 226 12.94 7.00 -2.60
CA GLU A 226 13.84 6.36 -3.58
C GLU A 226 13.67 4.83 -3.60
N GLY A 227 13.56 4.18 -2.44
CA GLY A 227 13.31 2.73 -2.37
C GLY A 227 11.95 2.35 -2.95
N GLY A 228 10.95 3.21 -2.79
CA GLY A 228 9.63 3.04 -3.39
C GLY A 228 9.68 3.18 -4.91
N ALA A 229 10.41 4.19 -5.42
CA ALA A 229 10.66 4.37 -6.85
C ALA A 229 11.37 3.15 -7.46
N MET A 230 12.41 2.63 -6.82
CA MET A 230 13.12 1.42 -7.28
C MET A 230 12.20 0.19 -7.38
N LEU A 231 11.33 -0.03 -6.38
CA LEU A 231 10.37 -1.15 -6.41
C LEU A 231 9.34 -0.95 -7.51
N LEU A 232 8.74 0.25 -7.61
CA LEU A 232 7.74 0.53 -8.64
C LEU A 232 8.34 0.41 -10.04
N GLU A 233 9.57 0.89 -10.24
CA GLU A 233 10.32 0.77 -11.50
C GLU A 233 10.49 -0.69 -11.91
N ALA A 234 10.79 -1.57 -10.95
CA ALA A 234 10.95 -3.00 -11.22
C ALA A 234 9.65 -3.68 -11.66
N ILE A 235 8.49 -3.23 -11.18
CA ILE A 235 7.18 -3.87 -11.46
C ILE A 235 6.34 -3.16 -12.53
N GLN A 236 6.81 -2.03 -13.07
CA GLN A 236 6.02 -1.25 -14.02
C GLN A 236 5.95 -1.89 -15.42
N GLY A 237 4.99 -1.39 -16.21
CA GLY A 237 4.88 -1.64 -17.64
C GLY A 237 3.92 -2.76 -18.00
N VAL A 238 3.70 -2.90 -19.31
CA VAL A 238 2.78 -3.88 -19.88
C VAL A 238 3.18 -5.32 -19.51
N HIS A 239 2.17 -6.13 -19.17
CA HIS A 239 2.32 -7.55 -18.89
C HIS A 239 1.25 -8.37 -19.62
N LYS A 240 1.67 -9.47 -20.24
CA LYS A 240 0.83 -10.33 -21.10
C LYS A 240 -0.42 -10.92 -20.43
N THR A 241 -0.46 -10.94 -19.10
CA THR A 241 -1.59 -11.52 -18.34
C THR A 241 -2.57 -10.48 -17.82
N ASP A 242 -2.27 -9.19 -17.94
CA ASP A 242 -3.10 -8.08 -17.47
C ASP A 242 -3.53 -7.20 -18.66
N PRO A 243 -4.81 -7.27 -19.09
CA PRO A 243 -5.31 -6.48 -20.21
C PRO A 243 -5.39 -4.97 -19.92
N TYR A 244 -5.20 -4.55 -18.66
CA TYR A 244 -5.23 -3.15 -18.25
C TYR A 244 -3.85 -2.57 -17.91
N SER A 245 -2.79 -3.39 -18.03
CA SER A 245 -1.44 -2.90 -17.84
C SER A 245 -1.05 -1.87 -18.91
N VAL A 246 -0.36 -0.80 -18.50
CA VAL A 246 0.02 0.34 -19.32
C VAL A 246 1.44 0.79 -19.00
N GLY A 247 1.97 1.72 -19.81
CA GLY A 247 3.28 2.33 -19.60
C GLY A 247 4.42 1.54 -20.22
N ASP A 248 5.60 2.14 -20.15
CA ASP A 248 6.86 1.58 -20.65
C ASP A 248 7.69 1.01 -19.51
N ARG A 249 8.39 -0.10 -19.76
CA ARG A 249 9.36 -0.67 -18.84
C ARG A 249 10.62 0.19 -18.71
N ASP A 250 10.89 1.05 -19.69
CA ASP A 250 12.11 1.85 -19.73
C ASP A 250 12.02 3.19 -18.99
N THR A 251 10.88 3.50 -18.35
CA THR A 251 10.72 4.75 -17.61
C THR A 251 11.54 4.74 -16.33
N ASN A 252 12.53 5.62 -16.21
CA ASN A 252 13.39 5.70 -15.02
C ASN A 252 12.69 6.52 -13.91
N LEU A 253 12.02 5.82 -13.00
CA LEU A 253 11.27 6.43 -11.89
C LEU A 253 12.19 6.93 -10.78
N VAL A 254 13.36 6.31 -10.59
CA VAL A 254 14.35 6.79 -9.62
C VAL A 254 14.93 8.14 -10.04
N ALA A 255 15.22 8.33 -11.33
CA ALA A 255 15.67 9.61 -11.86
C ALA A 255 14.53 10.64 -11.88
N ALA A 256 13.29 10.19 -12.07
CA ALA A 256 12.11 11.05 -12.03
C ALA A 256 11.85 11.61 -10.61
N SER A 257 12.04 10.80 -9.57
CA SER A 257 11.86 11.24 -8.17
C SER A 257 12.87 12.32 -7.75
N GLN A 258 14.00 12.42 -8.45
CA GLN A 258 15.03 13.43 -8.22
C GLN A 258 14.80 14.74 -9.00
N GLN A 259 13.77 14.82 -9.85
CA GLN A 259 13.48 16.03 -10.61
C GLN A 259 13.03 17.18 -9.70
N SER A 260 13.28 18.41 -10.18
CA SER A 260 12.81 19.62 -9.50
C SER A 260 11.29 19.74 -9.62
N ILE A 261 10.65 20.27 -8.57
CA ILE A 261 9.23 20.62 -8.55
C ILE A 261 8.99 22.14 -8.67
N ALA A 262 10.02 22.91 -9.02
CA ALA A 262 9.96 24.39 -8.99
C ALA A 262 8.87 25.01 -9.88
N GLU A 263 8.49 24.32 -10.95
CA GLU A 263 7.47 24.77 -11.90
C GLU A 263 6.08 24.22 -11.60
N LEU A 264 5.90 23.48 -10.50
CA LEU A 264 4.62 22.87 -10.16
C LEU A 264 3.76 23.78 -9.30
N ASP A 265 2.48 23.85 -9.63
CA ASP A 265 1.44 24.45 -8.80
C ASP A 265 0.77 23.39 -7.92
N VAL A 266 0.97 23.48 -6.61
CA VAL A 266 0.53 22.48 -5.63
C VAL A 266 -0.62 23.04 -4.81
N GLY A 267 -1.83 22.53 -5.02
CA GLY A 267 -2.95 22.85 -4.14
C GLY A 267 -2.94 21.97 -2.89
N TYR A 268 -3.46 22.49 -1.77
CA TYR A 268 -3.70 21.69 -0.56
C TYR A 268 -5.09 21.92 0.05
N THR A 269 -5.62 20.86 0.66
CA THR A 269 -6.90 20.87 1.38
C THR A 269 -6.87 19.89 2.55
N VAL A 270 -7.57 20.20 3.63
CA VAL A 270 -7.56 19.36 4.84
C VAL A 270 -8.67 18.30 4.83
N ASP A 271 -9.80 18.61 4.20
CA ASP A 271 -11.04 17.84 4.32
C ASP A 271 -11.82 17.67 3.01
N LEU A 272 -11.23 18.06 1.87
CA LEU A 272 -11.87 18.07 0.55
C LEU A 272 -13.16 18.93 0.52
N ASP A 273 -13.05 20.18 0.96
CA ASP A 273 -14.16 21.14 1.00
C ASP A 273 -15.28 20.69 1.97
N GLY A 274 -14.87 20.23 3.15
CA GLY A 274 -15.77 19.76 4.21
C GLY A 274 -16.36 18.37 4.00
N LEU A 275 -15.90 17.61 3.00
CA LEU A 275 -16.37 16.25 2.73
C LEU A 275 -16.04 15.27 3.87
N PHE A 276 -14.92 15.49 4.58
CA PHE A 276 -14.47 14.61 5.66
C PHE A 276 -14.35 15.35 7.01
N PRO A 277 -14.84 14.76 8.11
CA PRO A 277 -14.47 15.22 9.44
C PRO A 277 -13.03 14.80 9.73
N ILE A 278 -12.19 15.75 10.16
CA ILE A 278 -10.78 15.51 10.48
C ILE A 278 -10.55 15.78 11.97
N ASP A 279 -9.85 14.85 12.63
CA ASP A 279 -9.40 14.97 14.01
C ASP A 279 -8.37 16.10 14.15
N ASP A 280 -8.50 16.92 15.20
CA ASP A 280 -7.64 18.08 15.41
C ASP A 280 -6.15 17.70 15.52
N ARG A 281 -5.83 16.49 16.00
CA ARG A 281 -4.46 15.98 16.05
C ARG A 281 -3.89 15.76 14.65
N VAL A 282 -4.71 15.28 13.71
CA VAL A 282 -4.32 15.16 12.30
C VAL A 282 -4.21 16.53 11.66
N LYS A 283 -5.18 17.42 11.88
CA LYS A 283 -5.15 18.79 11.34
C LYS A 283 -3.87 19.53 11.75
N SER A 284 -3.49 19.47 13.04
CA SER A 284 -2.28 20.12 13.54
C SER A 284 -1.04 19.64 12.79
N VAL A 285 -0.81 18.32 12.75
CA VAL A 285 0.36 17.74 12.09
C VAL A 285 0.35 18.02 10.58
N PHE A 286 -0.82 17.97 9.95
CA PHE A 286 -0.96 18.29 8.53
C PHE A 286 -0.56 19.73 8.22
N PHE A 287 -1.08 20.71 8.96
CA PHE A 287 -0.73 22.11 8.70
C PHE A 287 0.73 22.43 9.04
N GLU A 288 1.32 21.80 10.06
CA GLU A 288 2.77 21.88 10.32
C GLU A 288 3.60 21.35 9.14
N ALA A 289 3.17 20.22 8.55
CA ALA A 289 3.79 19.66 7.35
C ALA A 289 3.61 20.57 6.12
N ILE A 290 2.44 21.20 5.94
CA ILE A 290 2.21 22.17 4.87
C ILE A 290 3.10 23.40 5.03
N GLU A 291 3.25 23.96 6.24
CA GLU A 291 4.16 25.07 6.49
C GLU A 291 5.62 24.70 6.17
N THR A 292 6.00 23.46 6.47
CA THR A 292 7.32 22.93 6.08
C THR A 292 7.42 22.78 4.57
N PHE A 293 6.38 22.27 3.89
CA PHE A 293 6.38 22.06 2.44
C PHE A 293 6.41 23.38 1.65
N LYS A 294 5.93 24.49 2.22
CA LYS A 294 6.08 25.84 1.65
C LYS A 294 7.52 26.31 1.51
N SER A 295 8.50 25.63 2.16
CA SER A 295 9.92 25.90 1.92
C SER A 295 10.48 25.21 0.67
N SER A 296 9.67 24.41 -0.02
CA SER A 296 10.03 23.80 -1.30
C SER A 296 10.02 24.85 -2.43
N PRO A 297 10.58 24.54 -3.62
CA PRO A 297 10.58 25.50 -4.72
C PRO A 297 9.23 25.58 -5.47
N ALA A 298 8.25 24.71 -5.18
CA ALA A 298 6.94 24.73 -5.81
C ALA A 298 6.05 25.85 -5.26
N SER A 299 5.01 26.24 -6.02
CA SER A 299 3.96 27.11 -5.49
C SER A 299 2.98 26.27 -4.65
N LEU A 300 2.57 26.78 -3.49
CA LEU A 300 1.62 26.09 -2.60
C LEU A 300 0.46 27.03 -2.23
N GLU A 301 -0.76 26.65 -2.59
CA GLU A 301 -1.97 27.39 -2.23
C GLU A 301 -3.13 26.50 -1.80
N GLN A 302 -4.07 27.04 -1.03
CA GLN A 302 -5.21 26.27 -0.57
C GLN A 302 -6.20 26.11 -1.71
N ALA A 303 -6.47 24.86 -2.10
CA ALA A 303 -7.39 24.53 -3.17
C ALA A 303 -7.92 23.11 -2.99
N SER A 304 -9.17 22.89 -3.39
CA SER A 304 -9.84 21.59 -3.29
C SER A 304 -10.64 21.33 -4.56
N PRO A 305 -10.71 20.07 -5.04
CA PRO A 305 -11.80 19.69 -5.92
C PRO A 305 -13.14 19.87 -5.19
N THR A 306 -14.17 20.24 -5.94
CA THR A 306 -15.55 20.35 -5.43
C THR A 306 -16.37 19.21 -6.02
N PHE A 307 -17.00 18.43 -5.13
CA PHE A 307 -17.88 17.33 -5.53
C PHE A 307 -19.34 17.75 -5.38
N SER A 308 -20.20 17.33 -6.29
CA SER A 308 -21.65 17.53 -6.17
C SER A 308 -22.31 16.51 -5.23
N GLN A 309 -21.67 15.36 -5.03
CA GLN A 309 -22.12 14.29 -4.15
C GLN A 309 -21.60 14.50 -2.73
N ASN A 310 -22.35 13.97 -1.76
CA ASN A 310 -21.87 13.91 -0.38
C ASN A 310 -20.98 12.67 -0.14
N ARG A 311 -20.30 12.64 1.01
CA ARG A 311 -19.37 11.57 1.38
C ARG A 311 -20.01 10.18 1.32
N THR A 312 -21.25 10.04 1.81
CA THR A 312 -21.94 8.74 1.88
C THR A 312 -22.21 8.18 0.49
N GLU A 313 -22.70 9.03 -0.43
CA GLU A 313 -22.94 8.65 -1.83
C GLU A 313 -21.65 8.20 -2.51
N MET A 314 -20.56 8.99 -2.37
CA MET A 314 -19.27 8.64 -2.95
C MET A 314 -18.68 7.37 -2.34
N TYR A 315 -18.85 7.18 -1.03
CA TYR A 315 -18.39 5.99 -0.32
C TYR A 315 -19.15 4.75 -0.80
N GLU A 316 -20.47 4.80 -0.95
CA GLU A 316 -21.27 3.70 -1.50
C GLU A 316 -20.81 3.32 -2.92
N CYS A 317 -20.52 4.31 -3.77
CA CYS A 317 -19.96 4.08 -5.10
C CYS A 317 -18.65 3.29 -5.05
N TRP A 318 -17.73 3.66 -4.15
CA TRP A 318 -16.49 2.91 -3.95
C TRP A 318 -16.74 1.52 -3.38
N GLU A 319 -17.54 1.44 -2.32
CA GLU A 319 -17.78 0.23 -1.56
C GLU A 319 -18.40 -0.85 -2.43
N VAL A 320 -19.48 -0.54 -3.17
CA VAL A 320 -20.10 -1.52 -4.08
C VAL A 320 -19.11 -1.98 -5.15
N GLY A 321 -18.33 -1.05 -5.72
CA GLY A 321 -17.30 -1.38 -6.71
C GLY A 321 -16.26 -2.38 -6.18
N PHE A 322 -15.84 -2.23 -4.93
CA PHE A 322 -14.93 -3.16 -4.27
C PHE A 322 -15.62 -4.48 -3.88
N GLN A 323 -16.83 -4.40 -3.33
CA GLN A 323 -17.61 -5.55 -2.86
C GLN A 323 -18.02 -6.52 -3.98
N VAL A 324 -18.24 -6.03 -5.21
CA VAL A 324 -18.45 -6.91 -6.37
C VAL A 324 -17.28 -7.88 -6.57
N ARG A 325 -16.05 -7.43 -6.33
CA ARG A 325 -14.85 -8.27 -6.44
C ARG A 325 -14.77 -9.31 -5.32
N ILE A 326 -15.15 -8.93 -4.10
CA ILE A 326 -15.22 -9.85 -2.95
C ILE A 326 -16.28 -10.93 -3.20
N ALA A 327 -17.46 -10.54 -3.67
CA ALA A 327 -18.53 -11.45 -4.02
C ALA A 327 -18.13 -12.44 -5.13
N GLU A 328 -17.40 -11.97 -6.16
CA GLU A 328 -16.83 -12.82 -7.21
C GLU A 328 -15.84 -13.85 -6.63
N ALA A 329 -14.93 -13.42 -5.76
CA ALA A 329 -13.96 -14.31 -5.13
C ALA A 329 -14.63 -15.39 -4.26
N ILE A 330 -15.62 -15.02 -3.44
CA ILE A 330 -16.37 -15.97 -2.60
C ILE A 330 -17.11 -16.98 -3.47
N LYS A 331 -17.77 -16.51 -4.55
CA LYS A 331 -18.44 -17.38 -5.50
C LYS A 331 -17.48 -18.39 -6.12
N GLU A 332 -16.34 -17.93 -6.63
CA GLU A 332 -15.31 -18.79 -7.22
C GLU A 332 -14.80 -19.84 -6.23
N ILE A 333 -14.51 -19.44 -4.99
CA ILE A 333 -14.02 -20.36 -3.95
C ILE A 333 -15.08 -21.42 -3.62
N CYS A 334 -16.35 -21.01 -3.50
CA CYS A 334 -17.45 -21.95 -3.27
C CYS A 334 -17.64 -22.93 -4.43
N GLU A 335 -17.47 -22.48 -5.68
CA GLU A 335 -17.60 -23.32 -6.87
C GLU A 335 -16.42 -24.29 -7.07
N ASN A 336 -15.23 -23.93 -6.58
CA ASN A 336 -14.01 -24.75 -6.68
C ASN A 336 -13.84 -25.75 -5.52
N LYS A 337 -14.61 -25.62 -4.44
CA LYS A 337 -14.61 -26.59 -3.33
C LYS A 337 -15.57 -27.75 -3.60
N ALA A 338 -15.24 -28.92 -3.05
CA ALA A 338 -16.07 -30.11 -3.19
C ALA A 338 -17.27 -30.06 -2.24
N GLU A 339 -17.10 -29.38 -1.11
CA GLU A 339 -18.11 -29.16 -0.08
C GLU A 339 -19.23 -28.23 -0.60
N PRO A 340 -20.48 -28.42 -0.15
CA PRO A 340 -21.57 -27.55 -0.55
C PRO A 340 -21.36 -26.12 -0.05
N ARG A 341 -21.86 -25.13 -0.80
CA ARG A 341 -21.76 -23.70 -0.45
C ARG A 341 -22.19 -23.38 0.99
N SER A 342 -23.18 -24.09 1.54
CA SER A 342 -23.64 -23.91 2.93
C SER A 342 -22.60 -24.29 4.00
N GLU A 343 -21.65 -25.16 3.66
CA GLU A 343 -20.53 -25.56 4.54
C GLU A 343 -19.29 -24.68 4.31
N VAL A 344 -19.13 -24.11 3.11
CA VAL A 344 -18.01 -23.22 2.77
C VAL A 344 -18.24 -21.79 3.26
N LEU A 345 -19.46 -21.26 3.13
CA LEU A 345 -19.77 -19.87 3.51
C LEU A 345 -19.39 -19.50 4.96
N PRO A 346 -19.61 -20.37 5.96
CA PRO A 346 -19.18 -20.10 7.34
C PRO A 346 -17.67 -19.99 7.55
N LEU A 347 -16.83 -20.27 6.53
CA LEU A 347 -15.38 -20.12 6.60
C LEU A 347 -14.89 -18.71 6.23
N PHE A 348 -15.77 -17.83 5.74
CA PHE A 348 -15.44 -16.43 5.46
C PHE A 348 -15.82 -15.54 6.63
N ASP A 349 -15.18 -14.38 6.74
CA ASP A 349 -15.56 -13.33 7.68
C ASP A 349 -17.05 -12.94 7.48
N GLU A 350 -17.76 -12.69 8.57
CA GLU A 350 -19.20 -12.33 8.54
C GLU A 350 -19.49 -11.14 7.61
N ILE A 351 -18.66 -10.10 7.64
CA ILE A 351 -18.78 -8.93 6.75
C ILE A 351 -18.70 -9.29 5.26
N ASN A 352 -17.89 -10.30 4.92
CA ASN A 352 -17.71 -10.78 3.56
C ASN A 352 -18.88 -11.68 3.13
N VAL A 353 -19.46 -12.45 4.05
CA VAL A 353 -20.70 -13.20 3.83
C VAL A 353 -21.89 -12.25 3.59
N ASP A 354 -22.04 -11.22 4.42
CA ASP A 354 -23.08 -10.19 4.27
C ASP A 354 -22.94 -9.45 2.94
N THR A 355 -21.71 -9.04 2.62
CA THR A 355 -21.35 -8.47 1.32
C THR A 355 -21.80 -9.36 0.18
N PHE A 356 -21.46 -10.64 0.22
CA PHE A 356 -21.80 -11.58 -0.84
C PHE A 356 -23.32 -11.71 -1.03
N GLN A 357 -24.07 -11.83 0.06
CA GLN A 357 -25.53 -11.91 0.03
C GLN A 357 -26.19 -10.62 -0.47
N ARG A 358 -25.61 -9.46 -0.18
CA ARG A 358 -26.06 -8.15 -0.68
C ARG A 358 -25.85 -8.06 -2.19
N ILE A 359 -24.64 -8.34 -2.66
CA ILE A 359 -24.27 -8.22 -4.07
C ILE A 359 -25.00 -9.26 -4.93
N GLU A 360 -25.25 -10.47 -4.43
CA GLU A 360 -26.00 -11.52 -5.16
C GLU A 360 -27.44 -11.08 -5.51
N LYS A 361 -28.02 -10.16 -4.75
CA LYS A 361 -29.37 -9.62 -4.96
C LYS A 361 -29.39 -8.33 -5.77
N MET A 362 -28.24 -7.69 -5.96
CA MET A 362 -28.12 -6.43 -6.70
C MET A 362 -28.33 -6.68 -8.19
N ASN A 363 -29.14 -5.83 -8.84
CA ASN A 363 -29.35 -5.94 -10.27
C ASN A 363 -28.27 -5.16 -11.06
N VAL A 364 -28.07 -5.53 -12.32
CA VAL A 364 -27.01 -4.93 -13.15
C VAL A 364 -27.24 -3.44 -13.41
N LEU A 365 -28.49 -2.96 -13.41
CA LEU A 365 -28.79 -1.54 -13.61
C LEU A 365 -28.40 -0.71 -12.38
N GLU A 366 -28.64 -1.21 -11.17
CA GLU A 366 -28.19 -0.57 -9.92
C GLU A 366 -26.67 -0.37 -9.92
N TYR A 367 -25.90 -1.40 -10.27
CA TYR A 367 -24.45 -1.29 -10.41
C TYR A 367 -24.03 -0.32 -11.53
N ARG A 368 -24.78 -0.27 -12.64
CA ARG A 368 -24.50 0.64 -13.75
C ARG A 368 -24.71 2.11 -13.37
N GLU A 369 -25.73 2.43 -12.58
CA GLU A 369 -25.98 3.81 -12.12
C GLU A 369 -24.83 4.37 -11.28
N LEU A 370 -24.18 3.53 -10.46
CA LEU A 370 -22.98 3.95 -9.71
C LEU A 370 -21.82 4.39 -10.61
N ASN A 371 -21.74 3.89 -11.85
CA ASN A 371 -20.72 4.34 -12.80
C ASN A 371 -20.97 5.76 -13.31
N LYS A 372 -22.23 6.23 -13.32
CA LYS A 372 -22.53 7.63 -13.65
C LYS A 372 -21.98 8.56 -12.57
N MET A 373 -22.29 8.25 -11.30
CA MET A 373 -21.74 9.00 -10.16
C MET A 373 -20.21 8.99 -10.18
N ARG A 374 -19.60 7.84 -10.44
CA ARG A 374 -18.15 7.72 -10.59
C ARG A 374 -17.57 8.61 -11.69
N ALA A 375 -18.28 8.77 -12.80
CA ALA A 375 -17.85 9.66 -13.88
C ALA A 375 -17.87 11.13 -13.42
N GLU A 376 -18.91 11.55 -12.70
CA GLU A 376 -19.00 12.91 -12.13
C GLU A 376 -17.86 13.17 -11.12
N ILE A 377 -17.54 12.19 -10.27
CA ILE A 377 -16.38 12.25 -9.36
C ILE A 377 -15.06 12.35 -10.13
N PHE A 378 -14.91 11.58 -11.21
CA PHE A 378 -13.73 11.65 -12.07
C PHE A 378 -13.57 13.03 -12.71
N GLU A 379 -14.64 13.59 -13.26
CA GLU A 379 -14.65 14.90 -13.88
C GLU A 379 -14.30 16.01 -12.87
N ALA A 380 -14.83 15.95 -11.64
CA ALA A 380 -14.49 16.92 -10.58
C ALA A 380 -12.99 16.93 -10.26
N ILE A 381 -12.35 15.76 -10.17
CA ILE A 381 -10.89 15.66 -9.93
C ILE A 381 -10.12 16.14 -11.16
N GLN A 382 -10.57 15.81 -12.36
CA GLN A 382 -9.92 16.27 -13.60
C GLN A 382 -9.97 17.80 -13.73
N SER A 383 -11.11 18.43 -13.42
CA SER A 383 -11.26 19.89 -13.46
C SER A 383 -10.38 20.61 -12.43
N TYR A 384 -10.13 19.99 -11.27
CA TYR A 384 -9.14 20.51 -10.34
C TYR A 384 -7.73 20.55 -10.97
N PHE A 385 -7.34 19.46 -11.64
CA PHE A 385 -6.03 19.35 -12.30
C PHE A 385 -5.89 20.19 -13.59
N GLU A 386 -6.92 20.92 -14.01
CA GLU A 386 -6.78 21.96 -15.05
C GLU A 386 -6.04 23.20 -14.53
N ASN A 387 -6.03 23.41 -13.20
CA ASN A 387 -5.45 24.60 -12.57
C ASN A 387 -4.27 24.28 -11.64
N PHE A 388 -4.07 23.01 -11.29
CA PHE A 388 -3.02 22.56 -10.39
C PHE A 388 -2.31 21.34 -10.95
N ASP A 389 -1.02 21.19 -10.63
CA ASP A 389 -0.24 20.00 -10.98
C ASP A 389 -0.35 18.89 -9.95
N LEU A 390 -0.59 19.22 -8.68
CA LEU A 390 -0.69 18.29 -7.57
C LEU A 390 -1.75 18.73 -6.55
N LEU A 391 -2.23 17.76 -5.76
CA LEU A 391 -3.08 17.99 -4.59
C LEU A 391 -2.45 17.32 -3.36
N VAL A 392 -2.37 18.07 -2.26
CA VAL A 392 -1.88 17.57 -0.96
C VAL A 392 -2.99 17.62 0.07
N LEU A 393 -3.18 16.53 0.80
CA LEU A 393 -4.21 16.40 1.83
C LEU A 393 -3.82 15.34 2.88
N PRO A 394 -4.44 15.29 4.07
CA PRO A 394 -4.21 14.20 5.01
C PRO A 394 -4.50 12.83 4.37
N THR A 395 -3.74 11.80 4.77
CA THR A 395 -4.03 10.43 4.32
C THR A 395 -5.25 9.85 5.04
N LEU A 396 -5.37 10.13 6.35
CA LEU A 396 -6.37 9.58 7.26
C LEU A 396 -7.07 10.69 8.02
N THR A 397 -8.29 10.45 8.50
CA THR A 397 -9.05 11.41 9.31
C THR A 397 -8.64 11.39 10.79
N VAL A 398 -8.07 10.27 11.26
CA VAL A 398 -7.64 10.03 12.64
C VAL A 398 -6.24 9.38 12.64
N PRO A 399 -5.45 9.53 13.71
CA PRO A 399 -4.25 8.69 13.92
C PRO A 399 -4.65 7.23 14.18
N PRO A 400 -3.69 6.29 14.18
CA PRO A 400 -3.92 4.89 14.56
C PRO A 400 -4.75 4.76 15.85
N PHE A 401 -5.84 3.99 15.78
CA PHE A 401 -6.77 3.74 16.88
C PHE A 401 -6.60 2.33 17.46
N LYS A 402 -7.28 2.04 18.58
CA LYS A 402 -7.08 0.81 19.36
C LYS A 402 -7.42 -0.45 18.57
N HIS A 403 -6.71 -1.54 18.84
CA HIS A 403 -7.17 -2.87 18.45
C HIS A 403 -8.51 -3.22 19.10
N GLY A 404 -9.25 -4.14 18.47
CA GLY A 404 -10.57 -4.57 18.90
C GLY A 404 -11.72 -3.71 18.36
N ASP A 405 -11.44 -2.46 18.01
CA ASP A 405 -12.38 -1.60 17.31
C ASP A 405 -12.27 -1.83 15.79
N SER A 406 -13.39 -1.98 15.08
CA SER A 406 -13.41 -2.09 13.61
C SER A 406 -13.38 -0.72 12.92
N THR A 407 -13.84 0.32 13.62
CA THR A 407 -13.86 1.72 13.20
C THR A 407 -13.41 2.61 14.35
N PRO A 408 -12.85 3.81 14.07
CA PRO A 408 -12.46 4.72 15.14
C PRO A 408 -13.66 5.34 15.85
N GLN A 409 -13.39 6.00 16.98
CA GLN A 409 -14.38 6.82 17.68
C GLN A 409 -14.90 7.96 16.79
N PRO A 410 -16.11 8.49 17.06
CA PRO A 410 -16.66 9.61 16.30
C PRO A 410 -15.70 10.81 16.20
N VAL A 411 -15.61 11.40 15.01
CA VAL A 411 -14.75 12.58 14.75
C VAL A 411 -15.64 13.80 14.67
N ASN A 412 -15.40 14.80 15.52
CA ASN A 412 -16.22 16.02 15.62
C ASN A 412 -17.72 15.74 15.83
N GLY A 413 -18.05 14.63 16.50
CA GLY A 413 -19.43 14.19 16.75
C GLY A 413 -20.04 13.38 15.59
N GLU A 414 -19.36 13.24 14.46
CA GLU A 414 -19.80 12.39 13.36
C GLU A 414 -19.39 10.93 13.61
N PRO A 415 -20.33 9.98 13.60
CA PRO A 415 -20.02 8.57 13.78
C PRO A 415 -19.25 8.02 12.56
N MET A 416 -18.32 7.09 12.84
CA MET A 416 -17.57 6.33 11.82
C MET A 416 -18.11 4.91 11.81
N THR A 417 -18.95 4.59 10.84
CA THR A 417 -19.72 3.34 10.80
C THR A 417 -19.22 2.36 9.75
N SER A 418 -18.44 2.84 8.78
CA SER A 418 -17.98 2.01 7.67
C SER A 418 -16.47 1.80 7.67
N THR A 419 -16.04 0.73 7.01
CA THR A 419 -14.66 0.23 6.96
C THR A 419 -13.60 1.29 6.67
N LEU A 420 -13.83 2.19 5.71
CA LEU A 420 -12.84 3.20 5.27
C LEU A 420 -13.32 4.66 5.40
N GLU A 421 -14.39 4.95 6.15
CA GLU A 421 -14.87 6.33 6.36
C GLU A 421 -13.82 7.24 7.03
N TRP A 422 -12.84 6.63 7.69
CA TRP A 422 -11.73 7.31 8.37
C TRP A 422 -10.48 7.50 7.48
N ALA A 423 -10.60 7.25 6.17
CA ALA A 423 -9.53 7.42 5.21
C ALA A 423 -9.98 8.28 4.03
N LEU A 424 -9.18 9.28 3.64
CA LEU A 424 -9.48 10.13 2.47
C LEU A 424 -9.06 9.44 1.16
N THR A 425 -8.47 8.26 1.26
CA THR A 425 -7.74 7.59 0.19
C THR A 425 -8.61 7.01 -0.92
N TRP A 426 -9.80 6.52 -0.58
CA TRP A 426 -10.67 5.78 -1.50
C TRP A 426 -11.23 6.65 -2.63
N VAL A 427 -11.30 7.97 -2.42
CA VAL A 427 -11.70 8.95 -3.44
C VAL A 427 -10.84 8.82 -4.70
N PHE A 428 -9.53 8.61 -4.54
CA PHE A 428 -8.60 8.50 -5.66
C PHE A 428 -8.50 7.08 -6.25
N ASN A 429 -9.05 6.07 -5.56
CA ASN A 429 -9.25 4.73 -6.13
C ASN A 429 -10.41 4.71 -7.12
N LEU A 430 -11.46 5.49 -6.87
CA LEU A 430 -12.56 5.65 -7.83
C LEU A 430 -12.02 6.10 -9.20
N THR A 431 -10.94 6.85 -9.26
CA THR A 431 -10.54 7.57 -10.47
C THR A 431 -9.21 7.12 -11.07
N GLY A 432 -8.47 6.25 -10.38
CA GLY A 432 -7.24 5.64 -10.90
C GLY A 432 -6.00 6.56 -10.91
N HIS A 433 -6.06 7.71 -10.23
CA HIS A 433 -4.97 8.68 -10.12
C HIS A 433 -3.79 8.17 -9.29
N PRO A 434 -2.52 8.48 -9.63
CA PRO A 434 -1.37 8.15 -8.79
C PRO A 434 -1.39 8.94 -7.50
N VAL A 435 -1.12 8.28 -6.38
CA VAL A 435 -1.10 8.88 -5.04
C VAL A 435 -0.02 8.25 -4.17
N ALA A 436 0.82 9.07 -3.55
CA ALA A 436 1.74 8.65 -2.51
C ALA A 436 1.28 9.14 -1.13
N SER A 437 1.50 8.35 -0.08
CA SER A 437 1.45 8.80 1.31
C SER A 437 2.89 8.94 1.81
N VAL A 438 3.21 10.10 2.37
CA VAL A 438 4.49 10.40 3.02
C VAL A 438 4.24 10.68 4.52
N PRO A 439 5.16 10.29 5.42
CA PRO A 439 5.09 10.67 6.84
C PRO A 439 5.13 12.19 7.01
N ALA A 440 4.04 12.77 7.51
CA ALA A 440 3.89 14.21 7.75
C ALA A 440 4.35 14.63 9.15
N GLY A 441 4.44 13.69 10.08
CA GLY A 441 4.91 13.93 11.44
C GLY A 441 4.27 12.98 12.45
N PHE A 442 4.30 13.39 13.72
CA PHE A 442 3.76 12.63 14.83
C PHE A 442 2.81 13.51 15.64
N THR A 443 1.72 12.91 16.10
CA THR A 443 0.91 13.53 17.16
C THR A 443 1.73 13.70 18.43
N ASN A 444 1.29 14.57 19.35
CA ASN A 444 1.88 14.69 20.69
C ASN A 444 1.93 13.36 21.48
N GLY A 445 1.11 12.37 21.09
CA GLY A 445 1.10 11.02 21.67
C GLY A 445 2.04 10.03 20.97
N GLY A 446 2.92 10.48 20.06
CA GLY A 446 3.88 9.63 19.37
C GLY A 446 3.30 8.77 18.24
N LEU A 447 2.03 8.96 17.87
CA LEU A 447 1.42 8.24 16.76
C LEU A 447 1.71 8.94 15.42
N PRO A 448 2.10 8.20 14.38
CA PRO A 448 2.41 8.78 13.08
C PRO A 448 1.16 9.31 12.38
N VAL A 449 1.35 10.36 11.59
CA VAL A 449 0.36 10.93 10.68
C VAL A 449 1.01 11.07 9.31
N GLY A 450 0.33 10.59 8.28
CA GLY A 450 0.73 10.78 6.88
C GLY A 450 -0.10 11.87 6.19
N MET A 451 0.51 12.51 5.20
CA MET A 451 -0.18 13.28 4.16
C MET A 451 -0.02 12.56 2.83
N GLN A 452 -1.02 12.68 1.96
CA GLN A 452 -0.99 12.12 0.62
C GLN A 452 -0.80 13.20 -0.44
N ILE A 453 -0.01 12.88 -1.46
CA ILE A 453 0.29 13.71 -2.62
C ILE A 453 -0.32 13.01 -3.83
N VAL A 454 -1.29 13.66 -4.47
CA VAL A 454 -2.08 13.17 -5.59
C VAL A 454 -1.63 13.90 -6.84
N GLY A 455 -1.41 13.17 -7.93
CA GLY A 455 -1.16 13.75 -9.25
C GLY A 455 -2.26 13.41 -10.26
N PRO A 456 -2.30 14.13 -11.40
CA PRO A 456 -3.09 13.74 -12.57
C PRO A 456 -2.80 12.28 -12.98
N ARG A 457 -3.75 11.63 -13.67
CA ARG A 457 -3.47 10.30 -14.22
C ARG A 457 -2.20 10.30 -15.08
N PHE A 458 -1.37 9.27 -14.92
CA PHE A 458 -0.09 9.10 -15.62
C PHE A 458 0.98 10.14 -15.26
N SER A 459 0.93 10.70 -14.05
CA SER A 459 1.95 11.62 -13.52
C SER A 459 2.67 11.05 -12.29
N ASP A 460 2.84 9.73 -12.22
CA ASP A 460 3.55 9.02 -11.15
C ASP A 460 4.91 9.67 -10.82
N GLU A 461 5.62 10.12 -11.86
CA GLU A 461 6.89 10.83 -11.82
C GLU A 461 6.81 12.12 -10.98
N ARG A 462 5.74 12.92 -11.17
CA ARG A 462 5.53 14.17 -10.41
C ARG A 462 5.24 13.89 -8.95
N VAL A 463 4.40 12.87 -8.69
CA VAL A 463 4.08 12.43 -7.33
C VAL A 463 5.34 11.98 -6.60
N LEU A 464 6.20 11.21 -7.27
CA LEU A 464 7.50 10.80 -6.73
C LEU A 464 8.43 11.99 -6.49
N ALA A 465 8.55 12.92 -7.44
CA ALA A 465 9.40 14.11 -7.32
C ALA A 465 8.99 15.01 -6.13
N ALA A 466 7.69 15.22 -5.96
CA ALA A 466 7.14 15.96 -4.83
C ALA A 466 7.35 15.22 -3.51
N SER A 467 7.14 13.91 -3.49
CA SER A 467 7.38 13.07 -2.31
C SER A 467 8.83 13.12 -1.86
N GLU A 468 9.80 12.97 -2.79
CA GLU A 468 11.22 13.01 -2.47
C GLU A 468 11.66 14.43 -2.07
N THR A 469 11.09 15.47 -2.69
CA THR A 469 11.32 16.85 -2.25
C THR A 469 10.88 17.06 -0.82
N PHE A 470 9.68 16.58 -0.45
CA PHE A 470 9.22 16.65 0.93
C PHE A 470 10.09 15.82 1.88
N GLU A 471 10.50 14.61 1.49
CA GLU A 471 11.42 13.76 2.27
C GLU A 471 12.75 14.47 2.57
N ARG A 472 13.29 15.24 1.62
CA ARG A 472 14.54 16.01 1.81
C ARG A 472 14.36 17.18 2.77
N ILE A 473 13.21 17.85 2.73
CA ILE A 473 12.90 19.00 3.60
C ILE A 473 12.55 18.53 5.01
N GLN A 474 11.80 17.44 5.12
CA GLN A 474 11.35 16.84 6.38
C GLN A 474 11.66 15.34 6.43
N PRO A 475 12.92 14.95 6.73
CA PRO A 475 13.30 13.55 6.85
C PRO A 475 12.61 12.86 8.02
N TRP A 476 12.07 11.66 7.82
CA TRP A 476 11.45 10.84 8.87
C TRP A 476 12.27 9.62 9.28
N HIS A 477 13.44 9.39 8.66
CA HIS A 477 14.25 8.17 8.81
C HIS A 477 14.73 7.92 10.25
N GLY A 478 14.87 8.97 11.06
CA GLY A 478 15.26 8.85 12.47
C GLY A 478 14.19 8.21 13.36
N SER A 479 12.95 8.13 12.88
CA SER A 479 11.78 7.69 13.68
C SER A 479 11.66 6.18 13.84
N TYR A 480 12.40 5.40 13.05
CA TYR A 480 12.32 3.94 13.04
C TYR A 480 13.23 3.25 14.08
N SER A 481 13.81 4.03 15.01
CA SER A 481 14.76 3.50 15.98
C SER A 481 14.10 2.42 16.84
N PRO A 482 14.83 1.35 17.21
CA PRO A 482 14.36 0.40 18.21
C PRO A 482 14.02 1.20 19.48
N HIS A 483 12.75 1.21 19.89
CA HIS A 483 12.47 1.56 21.26
C HIS A 483 13.01 0.41 22.11
N ASP A 484 14.02 0.71 22.93
CA ASP A 484 14.59 -0.20 23.94
C ASP A 484 13.54 -0.68 24.95
#